data_AF-A0A061AC83-F1
#
_entry.id   AF-A0A061AC83-F1
#
_cell.length_a   1.000
_cell.length_b   1.000
_cell.length_c   1.000
_cell.angle_alpha   90.00
_cell.angle_beta   90.00
_cell.angle_gamma   90.00
#
_symmetry.space_group_name_H-M   'P 1'
#
loop_
_entity.id
_entity.type
_entity.pdbx_description
1 polymer ?
#
loop_
_entity_poly.entity_id
_entity_poly.type
_entity_poly.pdbx_seq_one_letter_code
_entity_poly.pdbx_strand_id
1 'polypeptide(L)'
;MRRRIFISLIISILLLISFSFVYPFLELDYSIIYTVGTVILFVLLFVYLFSGIHKFIVVFIYSVIIISGLLVLPDYQQPMIAIGTLMIVLNPLANFEQYIERKLRDEDTLPLRISIRGKYWPFYSYRQEMKNYVRLPQTKKLFTKKWYLRSRQLLTVTMLFAGIYLFISELRNIYIDLQTYNPIQFFTFYGVVTLFVLTFILYKKGFNALFRAAIMFIYVPMILAIWLLPISLTSQIILTVVISLLGIADIIYEKVSSLNRVAYHAYKYYDQDDQRYVFANDFYEPFVYNETYHIVGIYKFRIDLETFQKHIHEVLFYSNRKHFMITAYTYNGSDLMIYTDFFHKHGKRAQNFSTFLENLYHTQVSEQIVYDKNKQIYEKTFFHKTDYIVARALSLADLLNDLHIINNELIISIIFSFKEMEDILKLSKLYYVARLEELDDAEYYAARVSIRVSNSKFAIEQKVRDLLLNAMIYKAQYVRILVYYEGEK
;
A
#
# COMPACT_ATOMS: atom_id res chain seq x y z
N MET A 1 -6.62 -22.89 0.30
CA MET A 1 -6.86 -21.74 1.23
C MET A 1 -8.14 -21.80 2.10
N ARG A 2 -9.35 -22.01 1.57
CA ARG A 2 -10.61 -22.03 2.37
C ARG A 2 -10.54 -23.03 3.54
N ARG A 3 -9.98 -24.22 3.29
CA ARG A 3 -9.75 -25.26 4.29
C ARG A 3 -8.94 -24.77 5.51
N ARG A 4 -7.87 -24.00 5.29
CA ARG A 4 -7.00 -23.46 6.36
C ARG A 4 -7.74 -22.48 7.27
N ILE A 5 -8.58 -21.62 6.67
CA ILE A 5 -9.46 -20.70 7.41
C ILE A 5 -10.46 -21.48 8.26
N PHE A 6 -11.14 -22.47 7.67
CA PHE A 6 -12.09 -23.31 8.39
C PHE A 6 -11.45 -24.07 9.55
N ILE A 7 -10.30 -24.71 9.33
CA ILE A 7 -9.55 -25.42 10.38
C ILE A 7 -9.16 -24.45 11.51
N SER A 8 -8.59 -23.29 11.16
CA SER A 8 -8.16 -22.28 12.13
C SER A 8 -9.34 -21.72 12.93
N LEU A 9 -10.49 -21.49 12.27
CA LEU A 9 -11.72 -21.03 12.91
C LEU A 9 -12.25 -22.08 13.90
N ILE A 10 -12.37 -23.35 13.46
CA ILE A 10 -12.86 -24.44 14.31
C ILE A 10 -11.97 -24.60 15.54
N ILE A 11 -10.64 -24.64 15.36
CA ILE A 11 -9.70 -24.78 16.49
C ILE A 11 -9.76 -23.55 17.40
N SER A 12 -9.89 -22.33 16.86
CA SER A 12 -10.02 -21.11 17.67
C SER A 12 -11.30 -21.13 18.51
N ILE A 13 -12.42 -21.56 17.93
CA ILE A 13 -13.70 -21.71 18.64
C ILE A 13 -13.56 -22.78 19.74
N LEU A 14 -12.96 -23.93 19.42
CA LEU A 14 -12.70 -24.98 20.41
C LEU A 14 -11.82 -24.48 21.55
N LEU A 15 -10.77 -23.72 21.27
CA LEU A 15 -9.91 -23.12 22.29
C LEU A 15 -10.67 -22.11 23.16
N LEU A 16 -11.52 -21.26 22.58
CA LEU A 16 -12.35 -20.30 23.33
C LEU A 16 -13.39 -20.98 24.23
N ILE A 17 -14.04 -22.03 23.70
CA ILE A 17 -14.98 -22.85 24.46
C ILE A 17 -14.24 -23.54 25.60
N SER A 18 -13.14 -24.24 25.29
CA SER A 18 -12.29 -24.91 26.27
C SER A 18 -11.80 -23.93 27.34
N PHE A 19 -11.41 -22.71 26.97
CA PHE A 19 -11.02 -21.69 27.93
C PHE A 19 -12.15 -21.31 28.87
N SER A 20 -13.35 -21.06 28.35
CA SER A 20 -14.53 -20.72 29.16
C SER A 20 -14.96 -21.83 30.12
N PHE A 21 -14.79 -23.10 29.73
CA PHE A 21 -15.18 -24.25 30.55
C PHE A 21 -14.09 -24.71 31.50
N VAL A 22 -12.82 -24.75 31.09
CA VAL A 22 -11.73 -25.32 31.89
C VAL A 22 -11.20 -24.33 32.92
N TYR A 23 -11.08 -23.05 32.55
CA TYR A 23 -10.48 -22.02 33.41
C TYR A 23 -11.14 -21.88 34.79
N PRO A 24 -12.49 -21.88 34.94
CA PRO A 24 -13.14 -21.73 36.24
C PRO A 24 -12.95 -22.90 37.21
N PHE A 25 -12.58 -24.09 36.71
CA PHE A 25 -12.42 -25.31 37.54
C PHE A 25 -10.96 -25.65 37.86
N LEU A 26 -10.00 -24.86 37.38
CA LEU A 26 -8.58 -25.08 37.65
C LEU A 26 -8.13 -24.32 38.90
N GLU A 27 -7.27 -24.96 39.70
CA GLU A 27 -6.52 -24.27 40.75
C GLU A 27 -5.56 -23.24 40.13
N LEU A 28 -5.14 -22.26 40.94
CA LEU A 28 -4.43 -21.06 40.48
C LEU A 28 -3.16 -21.37 39.67
N ASP A 29 -2.38 -22.37 40.07
CA ASP A 29 -1.14 -22.73 39.37
C ASP A 29 -1.41 -23.40 38.01
N TYR A 30 -2.43 -24.26 37.94
CA TYR A 30 -2.83 -24.91 36.70
C TYR A 30 -3.54 -23.95 35.74
N SER A 31 -4.27 -22.96 36.25
CA SER A 31 -4.92 -21.94 35.42
C SER A 31 -3.90 -21.05 34.71
N ILE A 32 -2.77 -20.74 35.36
CA ILE A 32 -1.64 -20.01 34.76
C ILE A 32 -1.02 -20.83 33.62
N ILE A 33 -0.68 -22.10 33.88
CA ILE A 33 -0.08 -22.99 32.86
C ILE A 33 -1.02 -23.16 31.66
N TYR A 34 -2.30 -23.38 31.91
CA TYR A 34 -3.31 -23.53 30.88
C TYR A 34 -3.49 -22.25 30.05
N THR A 35 -3.45 -21.08 30.70
CA THR A 35 -3.54 -19.77 30.01
C THR A 35 -2.34 -19.55 29.10
N VAL A 36 -1.12 -19.77 29.59
CA VAL A 36 0.11 -19.65 28.79
C VAL A 36 0.09 -20.62 27.61
N GLY A 37 -0.27 -21.88 27.84
CA GLY A 37 -0.39 -22.89 26.78
C GLY A 37 -1.41 -22.50 25.72
N THR A 38 -2.57 -21.99 26.13
CA THR A 38 -3.62 -21.52 25.22
C THR A 38 -3.15 -20.33 24.38
N VAL A 39 -2.43 -19.37 24.96
CA VAL A 39 -1.85 -18.23 24.24
C VAL A 39 -0.83 -18.69 23.19
N ILE A 40 0.07 -19.62 23.55
CA ILE A 40 1.05 -20.18 22.60
C ILE A 40 0.34 -20.89 21.45
N LEU A 41 -0.69 -21.70 21.74
CA LEU A 41 -1.52 -22.36 20.73
C LEU A 41 -2.20 -21.36 19.79
N PHE A 42 -2.74 -20.26 20.33
CA PHE A 42 -3.29 -19.18 19.50
C PHE A 42 -2.22 -18.56 18.59
N VAL A 43 -1.05 -18.22 19.12
CA VAL A 43 0.05 -17.65 18.33
C VAL A 43 0.45 -18.58 17.19
N LEU A 44 0.62 -19.87 17.48
CA LEU A 44 0.95 -20.89 16.47
C LEU A 44 -0.16 -21.03 15.42
N LEU A 45 -1.43 -21.01 15.83
CA LEU A 45 -2.57 -21.05 14.93
C LEU A 45 -2.63 -19.81 14.02
N PHE A 46 -2.31 -18.63 14.54
CA PHE A 46 -2.15 -17.40 13.75
C PHE A 46 -1.01 -17.54 12.72
N VAL A 47 0.14 -18.08 13.11
CA VAL A 47 1.25 -18.35 12.19
C VAL A 47 0.81 -19.32 11.08
N TYR A 48 0.13 -20.41 11.44
CA TYR A 48 -0.43 -21.36 10.48
C TYR A 48 -1.41 -20.69 9.50
N LEU A 49 -2.35 -19.89 10.01
CA LEU A 49 -3.37 -19.23 9.20
C LEU A 49 -2.77 -18.24 8.19
N PHE A 50 -1.89 -17.35 8.66
CA PHE A 50 -1.37 -16.23 7.88
C PHE A 50 -0.11 -16.55 7.08
N SER A 51 0.75 -17.42 7.61
CA SER A 51 2.09 -17.65 7.09
C SER A 51 2.27 -19.03 6.44
N GLY A 52 1.31 -19.94 6.59
CA GLY A 52 1.34 -21.27 5.96
C GLY A 52 2.02 -22.35 6.82
N ILE A 53 1.97 -23.58 6.32
CA ILE A 53 2.37 -24.78 7.08
C ILE A 53 3.88 -24.84 7.35
N HIS A 54 4.69 -24.53 6.33
CA HIS A 54 6.15 -24.49 6.42
C HIS A 54 6.64 -23.60 7.58
N LYS A 55 6.12 -22.37 7.69
CA LYS A 55 6.43 -21.45 8.80
C LYS A 55 5.90 -21.94 10.13
N PHE A 56 4.69 -22.50 10.16
CA PHE A 56 4.15 -23.10 11.39
C PHE A 56 5.09 -24.18 11.95
N ILE A 57 5.61 -25.08 11.12
CA ILE A 57 6.53 -26.15 11.55
C ILE A 57 7.81 -25.55 12.14
N VAL A 58 8.41 -24.56 11.47
CA VAL A 58 9.65 -23.91 11.93
C VAL A 58 9.43 -23.16 13.25
N VAL A 59 8.35 -22.38 13.37
CA VAL A 59 8.02 -21.68 14.62
C VAL A 59 7.66 -22.66 15.74
N PHE A 60 7.03 -23.79 15.43
CA PHE A 60 6.78 -24.86 16.39
C PHE A 60 8.08 -25.45 16.93
N ILE A 61 9.05 -25.77 16.06
CA ILE A 61 10.38 -26.24 16.47
C ILE A 61 11.07 -25.22 17.38
N TYR A 62 11.05 -23.93 17.00
CA TYR A 62 11.61 -22.87 17.85
C TYR A 62 10.91 -22.79 19.20
N SER A 63 9.58 -22.89 19.23
CA SER A 63 8.81 -22.85 20.47
C SER A 63 9.19 -24.00 21.40
N VAL A 64 9.34 -25.22 20.86
CA VAL A 64 9.79 -26.39 21.64
C VAL A 64 11.19 -26.17 22.20
N ILE A 65 12.14 -25.72 21.38
CA ILE A 65 13.52 -25.45 21.83
C ILE A 65 13.55 -24.39 22.93
N ILE A 66 12.78 -23.31 22.77
CA ILE A 66 12.71 -22.22 23.76
C ILE A 66 12.11 -22.73 25.07
N ILE A 67 10.97 -23.44 25.01
CA ILE A 67 10.30 -23.99 26.20
C ILE A 67 11.21 -25.01 26.90
N SER A 68 11.81 -25.95 26.17
CA SER A 68 12.75 -26.92 26.73
C SER A 68 13.96 -26.23 27.37
N GLY A 69 14.51 -25.20 26.74
CA GLY A 69 15.62 -24.44 27.31
C GLY A 69 15.22 -23.68 28.58
N LEU A 70 14.03 -23.09 28.62
CA LEU A 70 13.50 -22.43 29.82
C LEU A 70 13.26 -23.42 30.97
N LEU A 71 12.88 -24.66 30.68
CA LEU A 71 12.70 -25.72 31.67
C LEU A 71 14.04 -26.27 32.21
N VAL A 72 15.02 -26.47 31.33
CA VAL A 72 16.32 -27.06 31.70
C VAL A 72 17.26 -26.03 32.34
N LEU A 73 17.14 -24.76 31.97
CA LEU A 73 18.03 -23.67 32.44
C LEU A 73 17.21 -22.54 33.12
N PRO A 74 16.59 -22.81 34.28
CA PRO A 74 15.72 -21.84 34.96
C PRO A 74 16.46 -20.56 35.38
N ASP A 75 17.75 -20.64 35.69
CA ASP A 75 18.56 -19.46 36.06
C ASP A 75 18.92 -18.57 34.85
N TYR A 76 18.76 -19.09 33.63
CA TYR A 76 19.11 -18.39 32.38
C TYR A 76 17.86 -17.98 31.57
N GLN A 77 16.72 -17.79 32.24
CA GLN A 77 15.46 -17.38 31.59
C GLN A 77 15.64 -16.17 30.67
N GLN A 78 16.30 -15.11 31.16
CA GLN A 78 16.50 -13.85 30.42
C GLN A 78 17.38 -14.04 29.16
N PRO A 79 18.58 -14.66 29.25
CA PRO A 79 19.35 -15.05 28.06
C PRO A 79 18.58 -15.96 27.09
N MET A 80 17.83 -16.94 27.59
CA MET A 80 17.09 -17.89 26.75
C MET A 80 15.97 -17.20 25.96
N ILE A 81 15.28 -16.24 26.58
CA ILE A 81 14.29 -15.38 25.92
C ILE A 81 14.95 -14.54 24.81
N ALA A 82 16.12 -13.95 25.10
CA ALA A 82 16.85 -13.14 24.12
C ALA A 82 17.31 -13.99 22.92
N ILE A 83 17.85 -15.18 23.17
CA ILE A 83 18.27 -16.14 22.15
C ILE A 83 17.06 -16.61 21.34
N GLY A 84 15.95 -16.97 22.01
CA GLY A 84 14.72 -17.40 21.35
C GLY A 84 14.13 -16.33 20.43
N THR A 85 14.17 -15.07 20.88
CA THR A 85 13.77 -13.93 20.06
C THR A 85 14.66 -13.76 18.82
N LEU A 86 15.98 -13.87 19.00
CA LEU A 86 16.93 -13.83 17.90
C LEU A 86 16.74 -15.00 16.92
N MET A 87 16.40 -16.19 17.39
CA MET A 87 16.09 -17.35 16.53
C MET A 87 14.86 -17.08 15.66
N ILE A 88 13.80 -16.48 16.21
CA ILE A 88 12.59 -16.14 15.42
C ILE A 88 12.91 -15.05 14.39
N VAL A 89 13.72 -14.05 14.75
CA VAL A 89 14.04 -12.91 13.86
C VAL A 89 15.04 -13.29 12.77
N LEU A 90 16.12 -14.00 13.12
CA LEU A 90 17.19 -14.39 12.19
C LEU A 90 16.83 -15.63 11.38
N ASN A 91 15.88 -16.43 11.87
CA ASN A 91 15.41 -17.66 11.25
C ASN A 91 16.55 -18.60 10.79
N PRO A 92 17.34 -19.17 11.71
CA PRO A 92 18.46 -20.04 11.36
C PRO A 92 18.05 -21.28 10.54
N LEU A 93 16.79 -21.72 10.64
CA LEU A 93 16.22 -22.82 9.84
C LEU A 93 15.64 -22.37 8.49
N ALA A 94 15.99 -21.19 7.97
CA ALA A 94 15.48 -20.70 6.69
C ALA A 94 15.68 -21.69 5.51
N ASN A 95 16.82 -22.38 5.46
CA ASN A 95 17.06 -23.40 4.42
C ASN A 95 16.12 -24.61 4.56
N PHE A 96 15.81 -25.01 5.79
CA PHE A 96 14.86 -26.08 6.08
C PHE A 96 13.42 -25.63 5.78
N GLU A 97 13.08 -24.38 6.09
CA GLU A 97 11.81 -23.77 5.71
C GLU A 97 11.58 -23.83 4.19
N GLN A 98 12.56 -23.41 3.40
CA GLN A 98 12.51 -23.46 1.93
C GLN A 98 12.41 -24.90 1.40
N TYR A 99 13.10 -25.85 2.04
CA TYR A 99 12.99 -27.26 1.69
C TYR A 99 11.57 -27.79 1.88
N ILE A 100 10.92 -27.44 3.00
CA ILE A 100 9.52 -27.82 3.26
C ILE A 100 8.60 -27.11 2.27
N GLU A 101 8.81 -25.82 2.02
CA GLU A 101 8.00 -25.02 1.11
C GLU A 101 7.94 -25.66 -0.29
N ARG A 102 9.09 -26.10 -0.83
CA ARG A 102 9.18 -26.75 -2.15
C ARG A 102 8.49 -28.12 -2.22
N LYS A 103 8.29 -28.79 -1.09
CA LYS A 103 7.64 -30.12 -1.02
C LYS A 103 6.14 -30.05 -0.78
N LEU A 104 5.63 -28.91 -0.32
CA LEU A 104 4.22 -28.70 -0.05
C LEU A 104 3.50 -28.11 -1.25
N ARG A 105 2.18 -28.23 -1.28
CA ARG A 105 1.34 -27.58 -2.30
C ARG A 105 1.32 -26.07 -2.05
N ASP A 106 1.27 -25.27 -3.13
CA ASP A 106 1.21 -23.81 -3.05
C ASP A 106 0.06 -23.30 -2.18
N GLU A 107 -1.08 -24.00 -2.15
CA GLU A 107 -2.22 -23.63 -1.31
C GLU A 107 -1.94 -23.66 0.20
N ASP A 108 -0.96 -24.47 0.62
CA ASP A 108 -0.59 -24.69 2.01
C ASP A 108 0.59 -23.79 2.45
N THR A 109 1.36 -23.30 1.49
CA THR A 109 2.51 -22.42 1.71
C THR A 109 2.17 -20.95 1.50
N LEU A 110 1.28 -20.62 0.57
CA LEU A 110 0.99 -19.21 0.28
C LEU A 110 0.39 -18.49 1.49
N PRO A 111 0.86 -17.26 1.79
CA PRO A 111 0.32 -16.46 2.87
C PRO A 111 -1.14 -16.11 2.58
N LEU A 112 -1.93 -15.92 3.63
CA LEU A 112 -3.35 -15.62 3.48
C LEU A 112 -3.54 -14.28 2.75
N ARG A 113 -4.04 -14.31 1.52
CA ARG A 113 -4.38 -13.10 0.75
C ARG A 113 -5.85 -12.77 0.93
N ILE A 114 -6.20 -12.04 2.00
CA ILE A 114 -7.54 -11.46 2.13
C ILE A 114 -7.60 -10.18 1.30
N SER A 115 -8.20 -10.23 0.11
CA SER A 115 -8.51 -9.00 -0.62
C SER A 115 -9.83 -8.41 -0.09
N ILE A 116 -9.77 -7.58 0.95
CA ILE A 116 -10.92 -6.81 1.42
C ILE A 116 -11.17 -5.68 0.39
N ARG A 117 -11.86 -6.01 -0.71
CA ARG A 117 -12.25 -5.03 -1.73
C ARG A 117 -13.52 -4.32 -1.28
N GLY A 118 -13.36 -3.19 -0.58
CA GLY A 118 -14.48 -2.30 -0.27
C GLY A 118 -15.05 -1.63 -1.52
N LYS A 119 -16.24 -1.04 -1.42
CA LYS A 119 -16.96 -0.35 -2.52
C LYS A 119 -16.13 0.69 -3.28
N TYR A 120 -15.18 1.33 -2.60
CA TYR A 120 -14.30 2.38 -3.15
C TYR A 120 -12.84 1.90 -3.31
N TRP A 121 -12.61 0.59 -3.41
CA TRP A 121 -11.25 0.03 -3.49
C TRP A 121 -10.40 0.63 -4.63
N PRO A 122 -10.92 0.96 -5.84
CA PRO A 122 -10.07 1.55 -6.89
C PRO A 122 -9.57 2.93 -6.48
N PHE A 123 -10.44 3.75 -5.89
CA PHE A 123 -10.06 5.07 -5.41
C PHE A 123 -9.04 5.01 -4.27
N TYR A 124 -9.18 4.08 -3.33
CA TYR A 124 -8.18 3.95 -2.27
C TYR A 124 -6.82 3.47 -2.80
N SER A 125 -6.81 2.68 -3.88
CA SER A 125 -5.59 2.25 -4.57
C SER A 125 -4.96 3.42 -5.34
N TYR A 126 -5.75 4.18 -6.10
CA TYR A 126 -5.37 5.44 -6.73
C TYR A 126 -4.78 6.44 -5.71
N ARG A 127 -5.44 6.60 -4.56
CA ARG A 127 -4.95 7.43 -3.45
C ARG A 127 -3.64 6.93 -2.87
N GLN A 128 -3.43 5.61 -2.85
CA GLN A 128 -2.18 5.04 -2.38
C GLN A 128 -1.03 5.38 -3.33
N GLU A 129 -1.24 5.37 -4.64
CA GLU A 129 -0.22 5.79 -5.62
C GLU A 129 0.15 7.27 -5.47
N MET A 130 -0.84 8.17 -5.34
CA MET A 130 -0.57 9.58 -5.02
C MET A 130 0.28 9.72 -3.75
N LYS A 131 -0.03 8.95 -2.70
CA LYS A 131 0.73 8.97 -1.43
C LYS A 131 2.13 8.40 -1.59
N ASN A 132 2.33 7.38 -2.42
CA ASN A 132 3.63 6.80 -2.71
C ASN A 132 4.52 7.86 -3.38
N TYR A 133 3.97 8.59 -4.35
CA TYR A 133 4.67 9.68 -5.03
C TYR A 133 5.03 10.84 -4.09
N VAL A 134 4.10 11.29 -3.24
CA VAL A 134 4.40 12.31 -2.20
C VAL A 134 5.53 11.86 -1.26
N ARG A 135 5.65 10.54 -1.02
CA ARG A 135 6.69 9.95 -0.18
C ARG A 135 7.95 9.59 -0.94
N LEU A 136 7.98 9.72 -2.27
CA LEU A 136 9.13 9.38 -3.10
C LEU A 136 10.43 10.00 -2.59
N PRO A 137 10.49 11.28 -2.12
CA PRO A 137 11.72 11.82 -1.54
C PRO A 137 12.21 11.08 -0.28
N GLN A 138 11.29 10.58 0.55
CA GLN A 138 11.65 9.76 1.72
C GLN A 138 12.11 8.36 1.31
N THR A 139 11.49 7.79 0.29
CA THR A 139 11.92 6.52 -0.31
C THR A 139 13.30 6.66 -0.94
N LYS A 140 13.56 7.74 -1.70
CA LYS A 140 14.89 8.08 -2.23
C LYS A 140 15.94 8.16 -1.12
N LYS A 141 15.62 8.74 0.05
CA LYS A 141 16.54 8.77 1.20
C LYS A 141 16.94 7.36 1.69
N LEU A 142 16.08 6.36 1.57
CA LEU A 142 16.42 4.98 1.94
C LEU A 142 17.47 4.37 1.02
N PHE A 143 17.36 4.63 -0.28
CA PHE A 143 18.30 4.10 -1.28
C PHE A 143 19.59 4.90 -1.37
N THR A 144 19.52 6.23 -1.20
CA THR A 144 20.67 7.14 -1.33
C THR A 144 21.47 7.32 -0.05
N LYS A 145 20.83 7.32 1.14
CA LYS A 145 21.49 7.61 2.42
C LYS A 145 21.63 6.37 3.29
N LYS A 146 22.77 5.69 3.17
CA LYS A 146 23.10 4.47 3.96
C LYS A 146 22.93 4.63 5.48
N TRP A 147 23.30 5.79 6.05
CA TRP A 147 23.16 6.04 7.49
C TRP A 147 21.70 6.08 7.95
N TYR A 148 20.80 6.67 7.15
CA TYR A 148 19.37 6.71 7.46
C TYR A 148 18.74 5.31 7.45
N LEU A 149 19.16 4.46 6.50
CA LEU A 149 18.73 3.06 6.46
C LEU A 149 19.21 2.30 7.70
N ARG A 150 20.51 2.41 8.02
CA ARG A 150 21.11 1.73 9.17
C ARG A 150 20.51 2.18 10.50
N SER A 151 20.30 3.48 10.70
CA SER A 151 19.69 4.00 11.94
C SER A 151 18.25 3.53 12.11
N ARG A 152 17.48 3.52 11.03
CA ARG A 152 16.11 2.98 11.03
C ARG A 152 16.09 1.49 11.38
N GLN A 153 16.96 0.69 10.76
CA GLN A 153 17.06 -0.74 11.04
C GLN A 153 17.46 -1.00 12.49
N LEU A 154 18.52 -0.35 12.97
CA LEU A 154 18.99 -0.47 14.34
C LEU A 154 17.87 -0.13 15.33
N LEU A 155 17.23 1.03 15.18
CA LEU A 155 16.17 1.44 16.10
C LEU A 155 14.94 0.52 16.01
N THR A 156 14.59 0.01 14.84
CA THR A 156 13.48 -0.96 14.69
C THR A 156 13.79 -2.23 15.48
N VAL A 157 15.01 -2.75 15.36
CA VAL A 157 15.44 -3.95 16.10
C VAL A 157 15.47 -3.68 17.60
N THR A 158 16.02 -2.53 18.02
CA THR A 158 16.06 -2.15 19.44
C THR A 158 14.66 -1.99 20.04
N MET A 159 13.74 -1.31 19.35
CA MET A 159 12.37 -1.16 19.84
C MET A 159 11.60 -2.47 19.85
N LEU A 160 11.84 -3.36 18.87
CA LEU A 160 11.26 -4.70 18.86
C LEU A 160 11.74 -5.52 20.06
N PHE A 161 13.04 -5.51 20.33
CA PHE A 161 13.63 -6.21 21.46
C PHE A 161 13.12 -5.65 22.79
N ALA A 162 13.07 -4.32 22.93
CA ALA A 162 12.49 -3.66 24.10
C ALA A 162 11.00 -4.02 24.28
N GLY A 163 10.22 -4.09 23.19
CA GLY A 163 8.82 -4.51 23.23
C GLY A 163 8.63 -5.94 23.72
N ILE A 164 9.45 -6.87 23.22
CA ILE A 164 9.41 -8.28 23.64
C ILE A 164 9.85 -8.42 25.09
N TYR A 165 10.94 -7.75 25.48
CA TYR A 165 11.44 -7.75 26.85
C TYR A 165 10.40 -7.21 27.83
N LEU A 166 9.81 -6.04 27.54
CA LEU A 166 8.77 -5.45 28.38
C LEU A 166 7.53 -6.34 28.41
N PHE A 167 7.11 -6.90 27.28
CA PHE A 167 5.97 -7.84 27.25
C PHE A 167 6.19 -9.01 28.20
N ILE A 168 7.36 -9.63 28.19
CA ILE A 168 7.66 -10.81 29.02
C ILE A 168 7.84 -10.44 30.49
N SER A 169 8.55 -9.36 30.79
CA SER A 169 8.70 -8.84 32.16
C SER A 169 7.34 -8.53 32.79
N GLU A 170 6.42 -8.00 31.98
CA GLU A 170 5.12 -7.52 32.46
C GLU A 170 4.05 -8.60 32.41
N LEU A 171 4.22 -9.69 31.65
CA LEU A 171 3.33 -10.86 31.75
C LEU A 171 3.24 -11.40 33.19
N ARG A 172 4.31 -11.28 33.99
CA ARG A 172 4.30 -11.62 35.42
C ARG A 172 3.42 -10.69 36.25
N ASN A 173 3.32 -9.42 35.84
CA ASN A 173 2.54 -8.38 36.52
C ASN A 173 1.11 -8.24 35.97
N ILE A 174 0.84 -8.70 34.74
CA ILE A 174 -0.48 -8.78 34.10
C ILE A 174 -1.21 -10.06 34.57
N TYR A 175 -1.11 -10.38 35.87
CA TYR A 175 -2.09 -11.26 36.47
C TYR A 175 -3.39 -10.45 36.51
N ILE A 176 -4.26 -10.70 35.52
CA ILE A 176 -5.58 -10.08 35.45
C ILE A 176 -6.41 -10.73 36.54
N ASP A 177 -6.29 -10.22 37.76
CA ASP A 177 -7.33 -10.39 38.73
C ASP A 177 -8.50 -9.50 38.27
N LEU A 178 -9.48 -10.11 37.60
CA LEU A 178 -10.70 -9.43 37.10
C LEU A 178 -11.48 -8.72 38.23
N GLN A 179 -11.14 -9.00 39.50
CA GLN A 179 -11.76 -8.39 40.67
C GLN A 179 -11.07 -7.10 41.13
N THR A 180 -9.79 -6.86 40.79
CA THR A 180 -9.03 -5.69 41.25
C THR A 180 -8.38 -4.95 40.08
N TYR A 181 -9.07 -3.93 39.54
CA TYR A 181 -8.52 -3.06 38.50
C TYR A 181 -7.31 -2.27 39.02
N ASN A 182 -6.11 -2.56 38.51
CA ASN A 182 -4.90 -1.81 38.80
C ASN A 182 -4.54 -0.87 37.62
N PRO A 183 -4.63 0.46 37.77
CA PRO A 183 -4.30 1.43 36.73
C PRO A 183 -2.85 1.31 36.21
N ILE A 184 -1.92 0.84 37.05
CA ILE A 184 -0.51 0.66 36.69
C ILE A 184 -0.36 -0.48 35.69
N GLN A 185 -1.05 -1.59 35.90
CA GLN A 185 -1.03 -2.73 34.96
C GLN A 185 -1.61 -2.33 33.60
N PHE A 186 -2.68 -1.53 33.58
CA PHE A 186 -3.25 -0.99 32.34
C PHE A 186 -2.25 -0.09 31.60
N PHE A 187 -1.58 0.82 32.32
CA PHE A 187 -0.57 1.72 31.76
C PHE A 187 0.57 0.93 31.10
N THR A 188 1.05 -0.10 31.79
CA THR A 188 2.14 -0.92 31.30
C THR A 188 1.75 -1.75 30.08
N PHE A 189 0.56 -2.38 30.09
CA PHE A 189 0.04 -3.11 28.94
C PHE A 189 -0.14 -2.18 27.72
N TYR A 190 -0.71 -0.99 27.91
CA TYR A 190 -0.86 0.02 26.87
C TYR A 190 0.51 0.44 26.30
N GLY A 191 1.51 0.65 27.16
CA GLY A 191 2.87 1.00 26.76
C GLY A 191 3.51 -0.06 25.87
N VAL A 192 3.37 -1.35 26.23
CA VAL A 192 3.89 -2.46 25.42
C VAL A 192 3.22 -2.53 24.05
N VAL A 193 1.87 -2.47 24.00
CA VAL A 193 1.12 -2.48 22.74
C VAL A 193 1.52 -1.29 21.86
N THR A 194 1.62 -0.10 22.46
CA THR A 194 2.04 1.13 21.78
C THR A 194 3.44 0.97 21.19
N LEU A 195 4.39 0.40 21.94
CA LEU A 195 5.75 0.19 21.48
C LEU A 195 5.81 -0.73 20.26
N PHE A 196 5.04 -1.82 20.24
CA PHE A 196 4.94 -2.69 19.05
C PHE A 196 4.33 -1.96 17.85
N VAL A 197 3.25 -1.21 18.04
CA VAL A 197 2.61 -0.44 16.96
C VAL A 197 3.57 0.61 16.39
N LEU A 198 4.28 1.33 17.26
CA LEU A 198 5.29 2.33 16.88
C LEU A 198 6.46 1.69 16.13
N THR A 199 6.95 0.54 16.59
CA THR A 199 8.00 -0.24 15.90
C THR A 199 7.56 -0.63 14.49
N PHE A 200 6.32 -1.11 14.33
CA PHE A 200 5.78 -1.44 13.01
C PHE A 200 5.66 -0.21 12.10
N ILE A 201 5.23 0.93 12.65
CA ILE A 201 5.15 2.20 11.90
C ILE A 201 6.55 2.66 11.46
N LEU A 202 7.57 2.56 12.32
CA LEU A 202 8.96 2.87 11.97
C LEU A 202 9.45 1.95 10.84
N TYR A 203 9.20 0.65 10.96
CA TYR A 203 9.57 -0.35 9.95
C TYR A 203 8.89 -0.10 8.61
N LYS A 204 7.63 0.37 8.58
CA LYS A 204 6.89 0.55 7.31
C LYS A 204 6.98 1.97 6.72
N LYS A 205 6.94 3.01 7.56
CA LYS A 205 6.74 4.40 7.14
C LYS A 205 7.87 5.36 7.57
N GLY A 206 8.81 4.93 8.43
CA GLY A 206 9.97 5.71 8.85
C GLY A 206 9.69 6.71 10.00
N PHE A 207 10.72 7.48 10.35
CA PHE A 207 10.74 8.33 11.57
C PHE A 207 9.63 9.38 11.63
N ASN A 208 9.34 10.10 10.55
CA ASN A 208 8.29 11.13 10.57
C ASN A 208 6.89 10.55 10.84
N ALA A 209 6.65 9.30 10.47
CA ALA A 209 5.39 8.63 10.80
C ALA A 209 5.39 8.10 12.23
N LEU A 210 6.55 7.61 12.72
CA LEU A 210 6.75 7.20 14.10
C LEU A 210 6.44 8.36 15.07
N PHE A 211 7.06 9.52 14.91
CA PHE A 211 6.87 10.66 15.81
C PHE A 211 5.42 11.14 15.85
N ARG A 212 4.77 11.27 14.69
CA ARG A 212 3.35 11.64 14.64
C ARG A 212 2.44 10.61 15.32
N ALA A 213 2.74 9.32 15.16
CA ALA A 213 2.00 8.27 15.86
C ALA A 213 2.25 8.33 17.37
N ALA A 214 3.50 8.52 17.81
CA ALA A 214 3.87 8.60 19.21
C ALA A 214 3.15 9.76 19.94
N ILE A 215 3.04 10.92 19.29
CA ILE A 215 2.26 12.05 19.81
C ILE A 215 0.80 11.64 20.02
N MET A 216 0.16 10.94 19.07
CA MET A 216 -1.23 10.49 19.24
C MET A 216 -1.39 9.48 20.39
N PHE A 217 -0.41 8.60 20.60
CA PHE A 217 -0.45 7.59 21.66
C PHE A 217 -0.13 8.16 23.05
N ILE A 218 0.36 9.40 23.18
CA ILE A 218 0.72 9.97 24.50
C ILE A 218 -0.51 10.45 25.30
N TYR A 219 -1.60 10.80 24.61
CA TYR A 219 -2.77 11.40 25.24
C TYR A 219 -3.48 10.47 26.24
N VAL A 220 -3.61 9.18 25.93
CA VAL A 220 -4.25 8.20 26.83
C VAL A 220 -3.44 8.01 28.13
N PRO A 221 -2.12 7.75 28.07
CA PRO A 221 -1.23 7.79 29.23
C PRO A 221 -1.32 9.08 30.05
N MET A 222 -1.37 10.24 29.40
CA MET A 222 -1.45 11.54 30.10
C MET A 222 -2.76 11.70 30.86
N ILE A 223 -3.89 11.30 30.26
CA ILE A 223 -5.19 11.32 30.94
C ILE A 223 -5.12 10.45 32.19
N LEU A 224 -4.64 9.21 32.08
CA LEU A 224 -4.54 8.32 33.23
C LEU A 224 -3.57 8.83 34.30
N ALA A 225 -2.45 9.43 33.90
CA ALA A 225 -1.50 10.03 34.82
C ALA A 225 -2.14 11.16 35.65
N ILE A 226 -3.01 11.99 35.06
CA ILE A 226 -3.75 13.03 35.79
C ILE A 226 -4.60 12.44 36.92
N TRP A 227 -5.25 11.31 36.66
CA TRP A 227 -6.10 10.63 37.66
C TRP A 227 -5.30 9.96 38.78
N LEU A 228 -4.01 9.73 38.58
CA LEU A 228 -3.09 9.21 39.59
C LEU A 228 -2.42 10.31 40.42
N LEU A 229 -2.46 11.57 39.96
CA LEU A 229 -1.87 12.69 40.68
C LEU A 229 -2.72 13.07 41.91
N PRO A 230 -2.09 13.34 43.07
CA PRO A 230 -2.78 13.74 44.30
C PRO A 230 -3.18 15.22 44.26
N ILE A 231 -4.03 15.59 43.30
CA ILE A 231 -4.55 16.95 43.08
C ILE A 231 -6.08 16.98 43.29
N SER A 232 -6.65 18.18 43.42
CA SER A 232 -8.10 18.33 43.62
C SER A 232 -8.89 17.71 42.45
N LEU A 233 -10.05 17.12 42.75
CA LEU A 233 -10.93 16.51 41.75
C LEU A 233 -11.33 17.50 40.65
N THR A 234 -11.57 18.76 41.01
CA THR A 234 -11.85 19.84 40.05
C THR A 234 -10.68 20.04 39.08
N SER A 235 -9.44 20.05 39.57
CA SER A 235 -8.24 20.16 38.73
C SER A 235 -8.06 18.93 37.83
N GLN A 236 -8.33 17.72 38.33
CA GLN A 236 -8.28 16.48 37.53
C GLN A 236 -9.25 16.52 36.37
N ILE A 237 -10.51 16.96 36.61
CA ILE A 237 -11.53 17.09 35.58
C ILE A 237 -11.12 18.12 34.53
N ILE A 238 -10.71 19.33 34.95
CA ILE A 238 -10.29 20.39 34.03
C ILE A 238 -9.14 19.91 33.14
N LEU A 239 -8.08 19.35 33.73
CA LEU A 239 -6.93 18.85 32.98
C LEU A 239 -7.31 17.71 32.03
N THR A 240 -8.16 16.78 32.46
CA THR A 240 -8.64 15.68 31.62
C THR A 240 -9.39 16.22 30.39
N VAL A 241 -10.28 17.20 30.58
CA VAL A 241 -11.04 17.81 29.48
C VAL A 241 -10.10 18.54 28.51
N VAL A 242 -9.16 19.33 29.01
CA VAL A 242 -8.20 20.07 28.17
C VAL A 242 -7.34 19.10 27.34
N ILE A 243 -6.76 18.07 27.97
CA ILE A 243 -5.94 17.08 27.26
C ILE A 243 -6.77 16.29 26.24
N SER A 244 -8.01 15.93 26.58
CA SER A 244 -8.90 15.24 25.65
C SER A 244 -9.22 16.09 24.41
N LEU A 245 -9.48 17.40 24.61
CA LEU A 245 -9.72 18.33 23.50
C LEU A 245 -8.48 18.48 22.60
N LEU A 246 -7.29 18.58 23.19
CA LEU A 246 -6.03 18.60 22.42
C LEU A 246 -5.83 17.31 21.62
N GLY A 247 -6.08 16.15 22.23
CA GLY A 247 -5.99 14.86 21.54
C GLY A 247 -6.97 14.74 20.38
N ILE A 248 -8.22 15.20 20.55
CA ILE A 248 -9.21 15.24 19.47
C ILE A 248 -8.77 16.19 18.34
N ALA A 249 -8.27 17.37 18.69
CA ALA A 249 -7.76 18.34 17.72
C ALA A 249 -6.61 17.76 16.89
N ASP A 250 -5.67 17.06 17.51
CA ASP A 250 -4.56 16.38 16.83
C ASP A 250 -5.03 15.26 15.90
N ILE A 251 -6.03 14.46 16.31
CA ILE A 251 -6.62 13.43 15.44
C ILE A 251 -7.28 14.07 14.21
N ILE A 252 -8.02 15.16 14.39
CA ILE A 252 -8.65 15.91 13.30
C ILE A 252 -7.56 16.49 12.37
N TYR A 253 -6.51 17.08 12.95
CA TYR A 253 -5.40 17.64 12.20
C TYR A 253 -4.69 16.57 11.35
N GLU A 254 -4.33 15.41 11.91
CA GLU A 254 -3.68 14.34 11.14
C GLU A 254 -4.63 13.75 10.08
N LYS A 255 -5.93 13.70 10.35
CA LYS A 255 -6.93 13.29 9.36
C LYS A 255 -6.97 14.25 8.16
N VAL A 256 -7.01 15.56 8.41
CA VAL A 256 -6.99 16.61 7.36
C VAL A 256 -5.64 16.61 6.63
N SER A 257 -4.52 16.55 7.35
CA SER A 257 -3.18 16.41 6.79
C SER A 257 -3.07 15.18 5.87
N SER A 258 -3.69 14.06 6.24
CA SER A 258 -3.74 12.85 5.42
C SER A 258 -4.56 13.01 4.12
N LEU A 259 -5.51 13.95 4.09
CA LEU A 259 -6.25 14.33 2.89
C LEU A 259 -5.46 15.33 2.01
N ASN A 260 -4.61 16.17 2.62
CA ASN A 260 -3.72 17.08 1.90
C ASN A 260 -2.52 16.39 1.21
N ARG A 261 -2.26 15.12 1.53
CA ARG A 261 -1.25 14.29 0.87
C ARG A 261 -1.75 13.82 -0.50
N VAL A 262 -1.82 14.76 -1.42
CA VAL A 262 -2.20 14.56 -2.82
C VAL A 262 -1.05 15.00 -3.72
N ALA A 263 -0.93 14.34 -4.88
CA ALA A 263 0.00 14.69 -5.93
C ALA A 263 -0.66 14.39 -7.27
N TYR A 264 -0.14 15.03 -8.30
CA TYR A 264 -0.53 14.76 -9.69
C TYR A 264 0.74 14.63 -10.51
N HIS A 265 0.90 13.46 -11.13
CA HIS A 265 1.98 13.18 -12.06
C HIS A 265 1.32 12.85 -13.40
N ALA A 266 1.83 13.44 -14.48
CA ALA A 266 1.16 13.37 -15.77
C ALA A 266 2.11 13.02 -16.90
N TYR A 267 1.60 12.20 -17.81
CA TYR A 267 2.12 12.05 -19.15
C TYR A 267 1.75 13.32 -19.93
N LYS A 268 2.75 14.15 -20.21
CA LYS A 268 2.58 15.44 -20.88
C LYS A 268 2.91 15.29 -22.36
N TYR A 269 1.98 15.66 -23.23
CA TYR A 269 2.20 15.69 -24.66
C TYR A 269 1.29 16.70 -25.35
N TYR A 270 1.63 17.03 -26.59
CA TYR A 270 0.76 17.79 -27.48
C TYR A 270 0.10 16.82 -28.45
N ASP A 271 -1.23 16.73 -28.40
CA ASP A 271 -2.01 15.93 -29.35
C ASP A 271 -2.16 16.72 -30.64
N GLN A 272 -1.53 16.23 -31.72
CA GLN A 272 -1.55 16.91 -33.02
C GLN A 272 -2.93 16.86 -33.69
N ASP A 273 -3.71 15.80 -33.45
CA ASP A 273 -5.03 15.62 -34.08
C ASP A 273 -6.04 16.62 -33.50
N ASP A 274 -6.04 16.76 -32.18
CA ASP A 274 -7.00 17.59 -31.45
C ASP A 274 -6.46 19.01 -31.13
N GLN A 275 -5.22 19.29 -31.55
CA GLN A 275 -4.51 20.56 -31.33
C GLN A 275 -4.54 21.05 -29.88
N ARG A 276 -4.23 20.15 -28.93
CA ARG A 276 -4.31 20.46 -27.50
C ARG A 276 -3.17 19.83 -26.71
N TYR A 277 -2.74 20.53 -25.66
CA TYR A 277 -1.87 19.97 -24.65
C TYR A 277 -2.65 19.03 -23.76
N VAL A 278 -2.13 17.82 -23.55
CA VAL A 278 -2.73 16.80 -22.71
C VAL A 278 -1.82 16.52 -21.52
N PHE A 279 -2.44 16.45 -20.35
CA PHE A 279 -1.83 16.05 -19.10
C PHE A 279 -2.63 14.85 -18.60
N ALA A 280 -2.23 13.65 -19.01
CA ALA A 280 -2.93 12.42 -18.63
C ALA A 280 -2.38 11.89 -17.31
N ASN A 281 -3.26 11.56 -16.35
CA ASN A 281 -2.84 11.18 -15.01
C ASN A 281 -2.25 9.76 -14.99
N ASP A 282 -0.96 9.69 -14.68
CA ASP A 282 -0.21 8.43 -14.55
C ASP A 282 -0.84 7.52 -13.48
N PHE A 283 -1.19 8.09 -12.31
CA PHE A 283 -1.73 7.31 -11.20
C PHE A 283 -3.08 6.65 -11.50
N TYR A 284 -3.82 7.16 -12.48
CA TYR A 284 -5.14 6.63 -12.84
C TYR A 284 -5.06 5.43 -13.78
N GLU A 285 -4.03 5.34 -14.63
CA GLU A 285 -3.93 4.34 -15.70
C GLU A 285 -4.17 2.88 -15.24
N PRO A 286 -3.62 2.41 -14.09
CA PRO A 286 -3.87 1.04 -13.63
C PRO A 286 -5.35 0.74 -13.29
N PHE A 287 -6.18 1.77 -13.19
CA PHE A 287 -7.56 1.71 -12.75
C PHE A 287 -8.56 2.04 -13.86
N VAL A 288 -8.13 2.19 -15.12
CA VAL A 288 -9.01 2.52 -16.26
C VAL A 288 -10.19 1.53 -16.33
N TYR A 289 -9.90 0.23 -16.31
CA TYR A 289 -10.88 -0.85 -16.46
C TYR A 289 -11.61 -1.25 -15.16
N ASN A 290 -11.69 -0.34 -14.19
CA ASN A 290 -12.43 -0.62 -12.96
C ASN A 290 -13.96 -0.58 -13.22
N GLU A 291 -14.70 -1.53 -12.65
CA GLU A 291 -16.15 -1.64 -12.87
C GLU A 291 -16.98 -0.66 -12.02
N THR A 292 -16.42 -0.21 -10.89
CA THR A 292 -17.18 0.49 -9.85
C THR A 292 -17.33 2.00 -10.07
N TYR A 293 -16.37 2.60 -10.75
CA TYR A 293 -16.39 3.99 -11.22
C TYR A 293 -16.70 3.94 -12.70
N HIS A 294 -17.70 4.67 -13.16
CA HIS A 294 -18.06 4.75 -14.58
C HIS A 294 -18.92 5.98 -14.90
N ILE A 295 -18.96 6.95 -13.99
CA ILE A 295 -19.57 8.26 -14.27
C ILE A 295 -18.41 9.17 -14.66
N VAL A 296 -18.31 9.46 -15.95
CA VAL A 296 -17.29 10.34 -16.50
C VAL A 296 -17.81 11.77 -16.49
N GLY A 297 -17.11 12.65 -15.78
CA GLY A 297 -17.39 14.09 -15.78
C GLY A 297 -16.35 14.83 -16.63
N ILE A 298 -16.81 15.61 -17.61
CA ILE A 298 -16.00 16.47 -18.46
C ILE A 298 -16.39 17.91 -18.13
N TYR A 299 -15.43 18.70 -17.67
CA TYR A 299 -15.64 20.09 -17.23
C TYR A 299 -14.80 21.03 -18.07
N LYS A 300 -15.45 21.91 -18.84
CA LYS A 300 -14.80 22.86 -19.74
C LYS A 300 -14.99 24.29 -19.24
N PHE A 301 -13.92 25.04 -19.12
CA PHE A 301 -13.97 26.46 -18.73
C PHE A 301 -12.77 27.24 -19.26
N ARG A 302 -12.93 28.56 -19.41
CA ARG A 302 -11.91 29.45 -19.96
C ARG A 302 -10.97 29.89 -18.84
N ILE A 303 -9.71 29.46 -18.91
CA ILE A 303 -8.68 29.84 -17.94
C ILE A 303 -7.29 29.67 -18.57
N ASP A 304 -6.34 30.48 -18.11
CA ASP A 304 -4.93 30.27 -18.42
C ASP A 304 -4.36 29.04 -17.68
N LEU A 305 -3.44 28.33 -18.34
CA LEU A 305 -2.86 27.10 -17.83
C LEU A 305 -2.04 27.32 -16.54
N GLU A 306 -1.31 28.43 -16.42
CA GLU A 306 -0.52 28.70 -15.21
C GLU A 306 -1.43 28.98 -14.00
N THR A 307 -2.53 29.69 -14.24
CA THR A 307 -3.51 30.01 -13.19
C THR A 307 -4.21 28.74 -12.69
N PHE A 308 -4.54 27.82 -13.60
CA PHE A 308 -5.05 26.49 -13.24
C PHE A 308 -4.03 25.69 -12.42
N GLN A 309 -2.78 25.63 -12.88
CA GLN A 309 -1.73 24.86 -12.21
C GLN A 309 -1.41 25.36 -10.80
N LYS A 310 -1.60 26.66 -10.52
CA LYS A 310 -1.47 27.21 -9.15
C LYS A 310 -2.51 26.64 -8.18
N HIS A 311 -3.71 26.33 -8.64
CA HIS A 311 -4.83 25.86 -7.80
C HIS A 311 -5.14 24.36 -7.97
N ILE A 312 -4.37 23.63 -8.79
CA ILE A 312 -4.58 22.19 -9.00
C ILE A 312 -4.54 21.38 -7.70
N HIS A 313 -3.74 21.80 -6.72
CA HIS A 313 -3.67 21.15 -5.41
C HIS A 313 -5.02 21.15 -4.69
N GLU A 314 -5.78 22.24 -4.77
CA GLU A 314 -7.11 22.34 -4.17
C GLU A 314 -8.13 21.44 -4.87
N VAL A 315 -8.03 21.32 -6.19
CA VAL A 315 -8.83 20.39 -6.99
C VAL A 315 -8.55 18.94 -6.58
N LEU A 316 -7.27 18.59 -6.39
CA LEU A 316 -6.85 17.26 -5.93
C LEU A 316 -7.28 16.99 -4.47
N PHE A 317 -7.22 17.98 -3.60
CA PHE A 317 -7.72 17.87 -2.24
C PHE A 317 -9.23 17.60 -2.23
N TYR A 318 -9.98 18.34 -3.06
CA TYR A 318 -11.43 18.15 -3.19
C TYR A 318 -11.76 16.75 -3.72
N SER A 319 -11.05 16.28 -4.75
CA SER A 319 -11.23 14.92 -5.29
C SER A 319 -10.93 13.83 -4.25
N ASN A 320 -9.87 14.03 -3.46
CA ASN A 320 -9.52 13.13 -2.37
C ASN A 320 -10.59 13.08 -1.27
N ARG A 321 -11.18 14.23 -0.93
CA ARG A 321 -12.28 14.34 0.05
C ARG A 321 -13.57 13.70 -0.46
N LYS A 322 -13.89 13.86 -1.75
CA LYS A 322 -15.16 13.41 -2.35
C LYS A 322 -15.08 12.03 -3.01
N HIS A 323 -13.91 11.40 -3.02
CA HIS A 323 -13.67 10.02 -3.46
C HIS A 323 -13.92 9.79 -4.96
N PHE A 324 -13.39 10.69 -5.80
CA PHE A 324 -13.37 10.53 -7.26
C PHE A 324 -11.96 10.71 -7.82
N MET A 325 -11.74 10.27 -9.06
CA MET A 325 -10.43 10.31 -9.70
C MET A 325 -10.42 11.38 -10.80
N ILE A 326 -9.30 12.07 -10.95
CA ILE A 326 -9.06 12.95 -12.10
C ILE A 326 -8.29 12.11 -13.10
N THR A 327 -8.83 11.91 -14.29
CA THR A 327 -8.23 11.01 -15.30
C THR A 327 -7.23 11.75 -16.17
N ALA A 328 -7.54 12.98 -16.56
CA ALA A 328 -6.67 13.86 -17.34
C ALA A 328 -7.16 15.31 -17.25
N TYR A 329 -6.33 16.26 -17.63
CA TYR A 329 -6.79 17.58 -18.07
C TYR A 329 -6.11 17.98 -19.38
N THR A 330 -6.78 18.81 -20.16
CA THR A 330 -6.30 19.26 -21.47
C THR A 330 -6.45 20.77 -21.63
N TYR A 331 -5.62 21.38 -22.47
CA TYR A 331 -5.61 22.81 -22.73
C TYR A 331 -5.40 23.09 -24.22
N ASN A 332 -6.28 23.86 -24.83
CA ASN A 332 -6.24 24.18 -26.26
C ASN A 332 -5.79 25.64 -26.56
N GLY A 333 -5.24 26.35 -25.56
CA GLY A 333 -4.83 27.76 -25.69
C GLY A 333 -5.85 28.78 -25.16
N SER A 334 -7.12 28.41 -25.03
CA SER A 334 -8.13 29.28 -24.41
C SER A 334 -8.93 28.58 -23.31
N ASP A 335 -9.29 27.32 -23.55
CA ASP A 335 -10.16 26.53 -22.70
C ASP A 335 -9.36 25.39 -22.06
N LEU A 336 -9.62 25.19 -20.77
CA LEU A 336 -9.18 24.03 -20.03
C LEU A 336 -10.32 23.03 -19.93
N MET A 337 -10.02 21.74 -20.13
CA MET A 337 -10.97 20.65 -19.89
C MET A 337 -10.42 19.69 -18.84
N ILE A 338 -11.21 19.38 -17.82
CA ILE A 338 -10.89 18.38 -16.79
C ILE A 338 -11.75 17.14 -17.01
N TYR A 339 -11.10 15.98 -17.05
CA TYR A 339 -11.74 14.68 -17.17
C TYR A 339 -11.65 13.96 -15.82
N THR A 340 -12.76 13.36 -15.40
CA THR A 340 -12.89 12.72 -14.08
C THR A 340 -13.68 11.42 -14.16
N ASP A 341 -13.47 10.54 -13.19
CA ASP A 341 -14.24 9.31 -13.02
C ASP A 341 -14.81 9.23 -11.61
N PHE A 342 -16.13 9.13 -11.53
CA PHE A 342 -16.92 9.08 -10.30
C PHE A 342 -17.52 7.69 -10.10
N PHE A 343 -17.69 7.34 -8.83
CA PHE A 343 -18.39 6.13 -8.43
C PHE A 343 -19.83 6.16 -8.95
N HIS A 344 -20.34 5.03 -9.44
CA HIS A 344 -21.63 4.95 -10.14
C HIS A 344 -22.88 5.45 -9.38
N LYS A 345 -22.81 5.66 -8.07
CA LYS A 345 -23.91 6.25 -7.27
C LYS A 345 -23.72 7.75 -6.98
N HIS A 346 -22.67 8.38 -7.51
CA HIS A 346 -22.25 9.75 -7.15
C HIS A 346 -22.53 10.79 -8.24
N GLY A 347 -23.60 10.65 -9.03
CA GLY A 347 -23.99 11.65 -10.04
C GLY A 347 -24.13 13.07 -9.49
N LYS A 348 -24.78 13.25 -8.33
CA LYS A 348 -24.90 14.56 -7.67
C LYS A 348 -23.54 15.16 -7.25
N ARG A 349 -22.54 14.31 -6.95
CA ARG A 349 -21.18 14.81 -6.62
C ARG A 349 -20.45 15.30 -7.86
N ALA A 350 -20.70 14.68 -9.02
CA ALA A 350 -20.18 15.16 -10.29
C ALA A 350 -20.76 16.55 -10.61
N GLN A 351 -22.06 16.76 -10.40
CA GLN A 351 -22.65 18.10 -10.54
C GLN A 351 -22.06 19.10 -9.53
N ASN A 352 -21.99 18.77 -8.25
CA ASN A 352 -21.40 19.66 -7.25
C ASN A 352 -19.92 20.00 -7.50
N PHE A 353 -19.23 19.27 -8.38
CA PHE A 353 -17.84 19.57 -8.73
C PHE A 353 -17.75 20.73 -9.73
N SER A 354 -18.71 20.92 -10.63
CA SER A 354 -18.73 22.13 -11.48
C SER A 354 -18.89 23.38 -10.62
N THR A 355 -19.86 23.40 -9.69
CA THR A 355 -20.04 24.52 -8.75
C THR A 355 -18.78 24.79 -7.92
N PHE A 356 -18.04 23.74 -7.55
CA PHE A 356 -16.75 23.91 -6.86
C PHE A 356 -15.71 24.60 -7.75
N LEU A 357 -15.59 24.19 -9.02
CA LEU A 357 -14.67 24.80 -9.98
C LEU A 357 -15.07 26.25 -10.30
N GLU A 358 -16.36 26.53 -10.43
CA GLU A 358 -16.88 27.89 -10.64
C GLU A 358 -16.52 28.82 -9.47
N ASN A 359 -16.66 28.34 -8.24
CA ASN A 359 -16.28 29.10 -7.05
C ASN A 359 -14.77 29.28 -6.92
N LEU A 360 -13.98 28.28 -7.31
CA LEU A 360 -12.52 28.31 -7.20
C LEU A 360 -11.89 29.25 -8.25
N TYR A 361 -12.41 29.24 -9.47
CA TYR A 361 -11.82 29.96 -10.60
C TYR A 361 -12.61 31.19 -11.05
N HIS A 362 -13.75 31.47 -10.43
CA HIS A 362 -14.63 32.60 -10.75
C HIS A 362 -15.00 32.68 -12.24
N THR A 363 -15.21 31.53 -12.88
CA THR A 363 -15.62 31.40 -14.28
C THR A 363 -16.75 30.41 -14.41
N GLN A 364 -17.60 30.57 -15.43
CA GLN A 364 -18.64 29.60 -15.75
C GLN A 364 -18.01 28.28 -16.24
N VAL A 365 -18.53 27.15 -15.77
CA VAL A 365 -18.05 25.81 -16.13
C VAL A 365 -19.14 25.07 -16.90
N SER A 366 -18.83 24.67 -18.13
CA SER A 366 -19.68 23.75 -18.89
C SER A 366 -19.40 22.33 -18.44
N GLU A 367 -20.41 21.62 -17.93
CA GLU A 367 -20.30 20.23 -17.52
C GLU A 367 -21.00 19.28 -18.50
N GLN A 368 -20.36 18.15 -18.76
CA GLN A 368 -20.95 17.00 -19.45
C GLN A 368 -20.70 15.76 -18.59
N ILE A 369 -21.78 15.10 -18.17
CA ILE A 369 -21.72 13.90 -17.33
C ILE A 369 -22.23 12.72 -18.16
N VAL A 370 -21.38 11.71 -18.37
CA VAL A 370 -21.67 10.54 -19.19
C VAL A 370 -21.46 9.26 -18.38
N TYR A 371 -22.34 8.28 -18.56
CA TYR A 371 -22.17 6.95 -17.98
C TYR A 371 -21.41 6.06 -18.97
N ASP A 372 -20.13 5.81 -18.69
CA ASP A 372 -19.24 5.07 -19.57
C ASP A 372 -18.76 3.77 -18.89
N LYS A 373 -19.65 2.77 -18.91
CA LYS A 373 -19.37 1.44 -18.33
C LYS A 373 -18.24 0.72 -19.06
N ASN A 374 -18.08 0.98 -20.37
CA ASN A 374 -17.11 0.30 -21.23
C ASN A 374 -15.79 1.08 -21.38
N LYS A 375 -15.61 2.22 -20.69
CA LYS A 375 -14.38 3.00 -20.64
C LYS A 375 -13.89 3.56 -21.98
N GLN A 376 -14.80 3.68 -22.94
CA GLN A 376 -14.48 4.10 -24.30
C GLN A 376 -14.02 5.55 -24.39
N ILE A 377 -14.49 6.43 -23.48
CA ILE A 377 -14.11 7.84 -23.51
C ILE A 377 -12.61 7.96 -23.26
N TYR A 378 -12.09 7.32 -22.22
CA TYR A 378 -10.67 7.39 -21.90
C TYR A 378 -9.80 6.74 -22.99
N GLU A 379 -10.24 5.59 -23.50
CA GLU A 379 -9.50 4.86 -24.54
C GLU A 379 -9.36 5.66 -25.84
N LYS A 380 -10.46 6.19 -26.34
CA LYS A 380 -10.50 6.95 -27.59
C LYS A 380 -9.82 8.30 -27.48
N THR A 381 -9.94 8.95 -26.31
CA THR A 381 -9.41 10.29 -26.10
C THR A 381 -7.91 10.28 -25.79
N PHE A 382 -7.41 9.24 -25.09
CA PHE A 382 -6.05 9.24 -24.56
C PHE A 382 -5.29 7.94 -24.85
N PHE A 383 -5.78 6.79 -24.36
CA PHE A 383 -4.96 5.58 -24.20
C PHE A 383 -4.35 5.04 -25.49
N HIS A 384 -5.08 5.12 -26.60
CA HIS A 384 -4.62 4.61 -27.90
C HIS A 384 -3.93 5.66 -28.77
N LYS A 385 -3.74 6.90 -28.28
CA LYS A 385 -3.02 7.94 -29.01
C LYS A 385 -1.51 7.63 -29.02
N THR A 386 -0.87 7.76 -30.18
CA THR A 386 0.58 7.55 -30.33
C THR A 386 1.38 8.44 -29.37
N ASP A 387 1.01 9.72 -29.27
CA ASP A 387 1.71 10.67 -28.42
C ASP A 387 1.54 10.35 -26.92
N TYR A 388 0.41 9.74 -26.52
CA TYR A 388 0.23 9.21 -25.17
C TYR A 388 1.23 8.08 -24.87
N ILE A 389 1.36 7.11 -25.77
CA ILE A 389 2.25 5.96 -25.60
C ILE A 389 3.72 6.40 -25.53
N VAL A 390 4.11 7.36 -26.37
CA VAL A 390 5.45 7.97 -26.36
C VAL A 390 5.70 8.72 -25.05
N ALA A 391 4.77 9.59 -24.63
CA ALA A 391 4.89 10.35 -23.38
C ALA A 391 5.00 9.44 -22.15
N ARG A 392 4.28 8.32 -22.16
CA ARG A 392 4.38 7.28 -21.14
C ARG A 392 5.77 6.65 -21.11
N ALA A 393 6.33 6.29 -22.26
CA ALA A 393 7.69 5.74 -22.33
C ALA A 393 8.73 6.70 -21.75
N LEU A 394 8.65 7.99 -22.15
CA LEU A 394 9.54 9.04 -21.68
C LEU A 394 9.40 9.27 -20.18
N SER A 395 8.17 9.32 -19.67
CA SER A 395 7.89 9.50 -18.25
C SER A 395 8.44 8.36 -17.39
N LEU A 396 8.32 7.12 -17.86
CA LEU A 396 8.88 5.96 -17.16
C LEU A 396 10.42 5.98 -17.18
N ALA A 397 11.03 6.39 -18.28
CA ALA A 397 12.49 6.57 -18.37
C ALA A 397 12.99 7.70 -17.46
N ASP A 398 12.27 8.82 -17.38
CA ASP A 398 12.60 9.92 -16.46
C ASP A 398 12.51 9.46 -14.99
N LEU A 399 11.51 8.64 -14.64
CA LEU A 399 11.38 8.08 -13.29
C LEU A 399 12.55 7.15 -12.93
N LEU A 400 13.06 6.40 -13.90
CA LEU A 400 14.25 5.56 -13.76
C LEU A 400 15.53 6.38 -13.54
N ASN A 401 15.70 7.48 -14.27
CA ASN A 401 16.79 8.44 -14.06
C ASN A 401 16.74 9.03 -12.64
N ASP A 402 15.53 9.35 -12.18
CA ASP A 402 15.25 9.89 -10.86
C ASP A 402 15.63 8.96 -9.71
N LEU A 403 15.74 7.65 -9.98
CA LEU A 403 16.16 6.62 -9.03
C LEU A 403 17.68 6.35 -9.07
N HIS A 404 18.45 7.10 -9.86
CA HIS A 404 19.90 6.94 -10.05
C HIS A 404 20.34 5.52 -10.43
N ILE A 405 19.51 4.79 -11.18
CA ILE A 405 19.91 3.50 -11.74
C ILE A 405 20.67 3.82 -13.04
N ILE A 406 21.99 3.89 -12.97
CA ILE A 406 22.86 4.35 -14.06
C ILE A 406 23.20 3.16 -14.95
N ASN A 407 22.31 2.81 -15.88
CA ASN A 407 22.64 1.97 -17.03
C ASN A 407 22.43 2.79 -18.32
N ASN A 408 23.35 2.65 -19.28
CA ASN A 408 23.32 3.42 -20.53
C ASN A 408 22.18 2.99 -21.48
N GLU A 409 21.74 1.74 -21.34
CA GLU A 409 20.72 1.13 -22.20
C GLU A 409 19.45 0.81 -21.40
N LEU A 410 18.32 1.28 -21.94
CA LEU A 410 16.98 0.96 -21.48
C LEU A 410 16.38 -0.12 -22.38
N ILE A 411 15.64 -1.04 -21.78
CA ILE A 411 14.77 -1.96 -22.50
C ILE A 411 13.35 -1.39 -22.45
N ILE A 412 12.80 -1.11 -23.62
CA ILE A 412 11.40 -0.74 -23.80
C ILE A 412 10.68 -1.98 -24.32
N SER A 413 9.68 -2.43 -23.59
CA SER A 413 8.87 -3.60 -23.93
C SER A 413 7.42 -3.19 -24.09
N ILE A 414 6.88 -3.37 -25.28
CA ILE A 414 5.47 -3.09 -25.59
C ILE A 414 4.73 -4.42 -25.78
N ILE A 415 3.60 -4.57 -25.09
CA ILE A 415 2.68 -5.67 -25.26
C ILE A 415 1.63 -5.23 -26.28
N PHE A 416 1.48 -6.05 -27.32
CA PHE A 416 0.47 -5.88 -28.36
C PHE A 416 -0.45 -7.10 -28.41
N SER A 417 -1.69 -6.87 -28.83
CA SER A 417 -2.63 -7.92 -29.24
C SER A 417 -2.70 -8.01 -30.76
N PHE A 418 -2.78 -9.24 -31.28
CA PHE A 418 -2.84 -9.58 -32.69
C PHE A 418 -4.04 -10.49 -32.94
N LYS A 419 -4.69 -10.35 -34.09
CA LYS A 419 -5.76 -11.30 -34.50
C LYS A 419 -5.19 -12.57 -35.13
N GLU A 420 -4.06 -12.45 -35.81
CA GLU A 420 -3.46 -13.52 -36.59
C GLU A 420 -2.03 -13.79 -36.12
N MET A 421 -1.69 -15.07 -35.94
CA MET A 421 -0.34 -15.50 -35.54
C MET A 421 0.72 -15.20 -36.61
N GLU A 422 0.31 -15.12 -37.88
CA GLU A 422 1.21 -14.80 -39.00
C GLU A 422 1.79 -13.38 -38.87
N ASP A 423 1.00 -12.44 -38.35
CA ASP A 423 1.43 -11.05 -38.13
C ASP A 423 2.52 -10.97 -37.03
N ILE A 424 2.41 -11.80 -35.99
CA ILE A 424 3.45 -11.94 -34.95
C ILE A 424 4.75 -12.46 -35.57
N LEU A 425 4.67 -13.49 -36.42
CA LEU A 425 5.83 -14.06 -37.09
C LEU A 425 6.51 -13.04 -38.01
N LYS A 426 5.75 -12.22 -38.73
CA LYS A 426 6.30 -11.14 -39.56
C LYS A 426 7.00 -10.08 -38.72
N LEU A 427 6.40 -9.64 -37.62
CA LEU A 427 7.00 -8.66 -36.73
C LEU A 427 8.26 -9.20 -36.02
N SER A 428 8.29 -10.50 -35.71
CA SER A 428 9.46 -11.17 -35.10
C SER A 428 10.72 -11.16 -35.97
N LYS A 429 10.58 -10.90 -37.28
CA LYS A 429 11.73 -10.74 -38.19
C LYS A 429 12.45 -9.39 -37.98
N LEU A 430 11.77 -8.40 -37.41
CA LEU A 430 12.29 -7.04 -37.22
C LEU A 430 12.69 -6.77 -35.76
N TYR A 431 12.01 -7.40 -34.81
CA TYR A 431 12.18 -7.14 -33.38
C TYR A 431 12.26 -8.43 -32.56
N TYR A 432 12.80 -8.32 -31.35
CA TYR A 432 12.69 -9.40 -30.39
C TYR A 432 11.25 -9.50 -29.88
N VAL A 433 10.58 -10.60 -30.24
CA VAL A 433 9.17 -10.85 -29.88
C VAL A 433 9.07 -12.11 -29.04
N ALA A 434 8.41 -12.00 -27.89
CA ALA A 434 8.10 -13.11 -26.99
C ALA A 434 6.59 -13.26 -26.87
N ARG A 435 6.05 -14.42 -27.20
CA ARG A 435 4.62 -14.71 -27.04
C ARG A 435 4.26 -14.82 -25.55
N LEU A 436 3.08 -14.31 -25.20
CA LEU A 436 2.53 -14.37 -23.85
C LEU A 436 1.29 -15.25 -23.85
N GLU A 437 1.48 -16.57 -23.93
CA GLU A 437 0.39 -17.55 -24.05
C GLU A 437 -0.61 -17.50 -22.89
N GLU A 438 -0.17 -17.05 -21.71
CA GLU A 438 -1.02 -16.83 -20.54
C GLU A 438 -2.05 -15.69 -20.71
N LEU A 439 -1.83 -14.80 -21.67
CA LEU A 439 -2.68 -13.64 -21.98
C LEU A 439 -3.43 -13.79 -23.30
N ASP A 440 -3.30 -14.94 -23.98
CA ASP A 440 -4.07 -15.24 -25.19
C ASP A 440 -5.55 -15.44 -24.82
N ASP A 441 -6.43 -15.04 -25.73
CA ASP A 441 -7.88 -15.22 -25.63
C ASP A 441 -8.40 -15.87 -26.93
N ALA A 442 -9.67 -16.26 -26.96
CA ALA A 442 -10.26 -16.92 -28.13
C ALA A 442 -10.19 -16.07 -29.42
N GLU A 443 -10.10 -14.74 -29.29
CA GLU A 443 -10.15 -13.78 -30.40
C GLU A 443 -8.80 -13.09 -30.70
N TYR A 444 -7.81 -13.21 -29.82
CA TYR A 444 -6.53 -12.53 -29.99
C TYR A 444 -5.34 -13.24 -29.33
N TYR A 445 -4.17 -13.03 -29.91
CA TYR A 445 -2.87 -13.47 -29.42
C TYR A 445 -2.10 -12.30 -28.82
N ALA A 446 -1.48 -12.49 -27.66
CA ALA A 446 -0.67 -11.49 -26.99
C ALA A 446 0.83 -11.73 -27.24
N ALA A 447 1.55 -10.69 -27.64
CA ALA A 447 3.00 -10.75 -27.78
C ALA A 447 3.69 -9.50 -27.20
N ARG A 448 4.83 -9.73 -26.55
CA ARG A 448 5.72 -8.69 -26.04
C ARG A 448 6.85 -8.44 -27.03
N VAL A 449 6.94 -7.21 -27.51
CA VAL A 449 8.01 -6.75 -28.41
C VAL A 449 8.97 -5.88 -27.61
N SER A 450 10.25 -6.24 -27.60
CA SER A 450 11.26 -5.56 -26.79
C SER A 450 12.32 -4.92 -27.67
N ILE A 451 12.70 -3.68 -27.33
CA ILE A 451 13.75 -2.91 -28.00
C ILE A 451 14.73 -2.35 -26.98
N ARG A 452 16.03 -2.37 -27.34
CA ARG A 452 17.09 -1.71 -26.58
C ARG A 452 17.32 -0.31 -27.14
N VAL A 453 17.35 0.68 -26.27
CA VAL A 453 17.48 2.09 -26.66
C VAL A 453 18.40 2.79 -25.68
N SER A 454 19.23 3.71 -26.17
CA SER A 454 19.99 4.60 -25.30
C SER A 454 19.06 5.45 -24.45
N ASN A 455 19.47 5.77 -23.23
CA ASN A 455 18.70 6.59 -22.32
C ASN A 455 18.74 8.09 -22.70
N SER A 456 18.16 8.40 -23.87
CA SER A 456 18.00 9.73 -24.43
C SER A 456 16.56 9.92 -24.86
N LYS A 457 15.95 11.05 -24.49
CA LYS A 457 14.54 11.36 -24.82
C LYS A 457 14.25 11.23 -26.32
N PHE A 458 15.16 11.74 -27.15
CA PHE A 458 15.04 11.66 -28.60
C PHE A 458 15.10 10.22 -29.11
N ALA A 459 16.05 9.41 -28.62
CA ALA A 459 16.21 8.03 -29.06
C ALA A 459 14.99 7.17 -28.65
N ILE A 460 14.48 7.38 -27.43
CA ILE A 460 13.28 6.71 -26.91
C ILE A 460 12.07 7.06 -27.77
N GLU A 461 11.83 8.34 -28.01
CA GLU A 461 10.71 8.80 -28.84
C GLU A 461 10.75 8.19 -30.23
N GLN A 462 11.88 8.30 -30.94
CA GLN A 462 12.03 7.79 -32.29
C GLN A 462 11.78 6.28 -32.34
N LYS A 463 12.41 5.51 -31.45
CA LYS A 463 12.30 4.05 -31.44
C LYS A 463 10.90 3.55 -31.07
N VAL A 464 10.20 4.25 -30.17
CA VAL A 464 8.81 3.93 -29.83
C VAL A 464 7.89 4.23 -31.02
N ARG A 465 8.06 5.38 -31.69
CA ARG A 465 7.27 5.72 -32.89
C ARG A 465 7.50 4.72 -34.02
N ASP A 466 8.75 4.34 -34.29
CA ASP A 466 9.10 3.33 -35.31
C ASP A 466 8.45 1.97 -35.00
N LEU A 467 8.51 1.55 -33.73
CA LEU A 467 7.89 0.29 -33.30
C LEU A 467 6.36 0.32 -33.45
N LEU A 468 5.71 1.42 -33.05
CA LEU A 468 4.27 1.58 -33.19
C LEU A 468 3.84 1.59 -34.66
N LEU A 469 4.60 2.24 -35.54
CA LEU A 469 4.34 2.24 -36.98
C LEU A 469 4.43 0.82 -37.56
N ASN A 470 5.50 0.08 -37.24
CA ASN A 470 5.65 -1.30 -37.70
C ASN A 470 4.56 -2.21 -37.14
N ALA A 471 4.21 -2.05 -35.86
CA ALA A 471 3.13 -2.79 -35.23
C ALA A 471 1.78 -2.54 -35.95
N MET A 472 1.51 -1.29 -36.35
CA MET A 472 0.31 -0.92 -37.10
C MET A 472 0.26 -1.58 -38.49
N ILE A 473 1.40 -1.68 -39.19
CA ILE A 473 1.52 -2.39 -40.48
C ILE A 473 1.06 -3.85 -40.34
N TYR A 474 1.40 -4.49 -39.22
CA TYR A 474 1.01 -5.87 -38.91
C TYR A 474 -0.24 -5.96 -38.02
N LYS A 475 -1.14 -4.96 -38.11
CA LYS A 475 -2.47 -4.93 -37.46
C LYS A 475 -2.44 -5.18 -35.94
N ALA A 476 -1.33 -4.88 -35.29
CA ALA A 476 -1.18 -5.03 -33.86
C ALA A 476 -1.89 -3.89 -33.12
N GLN A 477 -2.55 -4.19 -32.01
CA GLN A 477 -3.16 -3.21 -31.14
C GLN A 477 -2.37 -3.05 -29.85
N TYR A 478 -2.10 -1.79 -29.46
CA TYR A 478 -1.37 -1.48 -28.24
C TYR A 478 -2.16 -1.87 -26.99
N VAL A 479 -1.50 -2.59 -26.08
CA VAL A 479 -2.06 -2.96 -24.78
C VAL A 479 -1.32 -2.26 -23.64
N ARG A 480 0.02 -2.33 -23.62
CA ARG A 480 0.81 -1.78 -22.50
C ARG A 480 2.27 -1.56 -22.87
N ILE A 481 2.90 -0.54 -22.29
CA ILE A 481 4.35 -0.34 -22.32
C ILE A 481 4.98 -0.53 -20.94
N LEU A 482 6.18 -1.11 -20.95
CA LEU A 482 7.06 -1.32 -19.81
C LEU A 482 8.43 -0.74 -20.18
N VAL A 483 9.05 -0.02 -19.25
CA VAL A 483 10.42 0.50 -19.40
C VAL A 483 11.22 0.04 -18.19
N TYR A 484 12.35 -0.62 -18.42
CA TYR A 484 13.21 -1.13 -17.37
C TYR A 484 14.66 -1.19 -17.83
N TYR A 485 15.59 -1.16 -16.89
CA TYR A 485 16.98 -1.51 -17.17
C TYR A 485 17.13 -3.03 -17.24
N GLU A 486 18.07 -3.50 -18.05
CA GLU A 486 18.52 -4.88 -17.96
C GLU A 486 19.05 -5.11 -16.54
N GLY A 487 18.33 -5.93 -15.77
CA GLY A 487 18.80 -6.33 -14.45
C GLY A 487 19.96 -7.30 -14.62
N GLU A 488 21.08 -7.05 -13.95
CA GLU A 488 21.99 -8.14 -13.58
C GLU A 488 21.13 -9.19 -12.85
N LYS A 489 21.20 -10.43 -13.35
CA LYS A 489 20.37 -11.56 -12.93
C LYS A 489 20.39 -11.82 -11.43
#